data_AF-A0A7Y4JMS7-F1
#
_entry.id   AF-A0A7Y4JMS7-F1
#
_cell.length_a   1.000
_cell.length_b   1.000
_cell.length_c   1.000
_cell.angle_alpha   90.00
_cell.angle_beta   90.00
_cell.angle_gamma   90.00
#
_symmetry.space_group_name_H-M   'P 1'
#
loop_
_entity.id
_entity.type
_entity.pdbx_description
1 polymer ?
#
loop_
_entity_poly.entity_id
_entity_poly.type
_entity_poly.pdbx_seq_one_letter_code
_entity_poly.pdbx_strand_id
1 'polypeptide(L)'
;MNPGVRRGARPRVGALLLAVVLVASACGHAQRPERKTYVVSEDARGVGTAEGPGTGGSGADAYCGEVQKQCFQKCWRRKPTVEDLEKHSESHHRLCTSQCLDAFMKCIKDQEALEQSAKRELRFPDMGGALAWLREHKSEVALGTVVVVAGVAFTLAVAPAGLLVLSPI
;
A
#
# COMPACT_ATOMS: atom_id res chain seq x y z
N MET A 1 -4.55 -80.35 30.60
CA MET A 1 -5.48 -80.77 31.68
C MET A 1 -5.38 -79.76 32.82
N ASN A 2 -6.48 -79.04 33.09
CA ASN A 2 -6.88 -78.39 34.36
C ASN A 2 -6.00 -77.25 34.97
N PRO A 3 -6.57 -76.40 35.86
CA PRO A 3 -7.69 -75.46 35.66
C PRO A 3 -7.30 -74.05 36.19
N GLY A 4 -8.14 -73.03 36.10
CA GLY A 4 -9.04 -72.75 37.22
C GLY A 4 -8.85 -71.34 37.80
N VAL A 5 -9.58 -70.41 37.19
CA VAL A 5 -9.84 -69.03 37.61
C VAL A 5 -10.31 -68.90 39.06
N ARG A 6 -9.89 -67.83 39.78
CA ARG A 6 -10.76 -67.14 40.75
C ARG A 6 -10.73 -65.63 40.56
N ARG A 7 -11.93 -65.07 40.45
CA ARG A 7 -12.30 -63.67 40.29
C ARG A 7 -12.46 -62.99 41.65
N GLY A 8 -12.18 -61.69 41.69
CA GLY A 8 -12.74 -60.71 42.63
C GLY A 8 -12.51 -59.32 42.02
N ALA A 9 -13.48 -58.75 41.32
CA ALA A 9 -14.55 -57.86 41.79
C ALA A 9 -14.18 -56.37 41.59
N ARG A 10 -14.81 -55.78 40.55
CA ARG A 10 -14.85 -54.34 40.16
C ARG A 10 -15.95 -53.61 40.97
N PRO A 11 -15.96 -52.27 41.11
CA PRO A 11 -16.64 -51.41 40.10
C PRO A 11 -16.01 -50.01 39.85
N ARG A 12 -16.02 -49.55 38.59
CA ARG A 12 -16.69 -48.33 38.03
C ARG A 12 -16.14 -47.00 38.58
N VAL A 13 -15.61 -46.09 37.75
CA VAL A 13 -16.35 -44.96 37.12
C VAL A 13 -15.50 -44.37 35.97
N GLY A 14 -16.15 -43.95 34.87
CA GLY A 14 -15.61 -43.07 33.83
C GLY A 14 -15.21 -43.76 32.52
N ALA A 15 -16.14 -44.35 31.76
CA ALA A 15 -16.87 -43.69 30.66
C ALA A 15 -15.91 -43.06 29.63
N LEU A 16 -15.54 -43.77 28.56
CA LEU A 16 -16.25 -43.74 27.28
C LEU A 16 -16.09 -42.37 26.58
N LEU A 17 -14.94 -42.16 25.92
CA LEU A 17 -14.86 -41.17 24.84
C LEU A 17 -15.11 -41.89 23.51
N LEU A 18 -16.40 -41.94 23.19
CA LEU A 18 -16.94 -42.30 21.89
C LEU A 18 -16.50 -41.29 20.82
N ALA A 19 -16.20 -41.84 19.65
CA ALA A 19 -15.92 -41.15 18.41
C ALA A 19 -17.11 -40.29 17.92
N VAL A 20 -16.83 -39.05 17.50
CA VAL A 20 -17.54 -38.24 16.50
C VAL A 20 -16.51 -37.16 16.09
N VAL A 21 -16.27 -36.72 14.84
CA VAL A 21 -17.11 -36.52 13.66
C VAL A 21 -16.23 -36.61 12.39
N LEU A 22 -16.80 -37.25 11.38
CA LEU A 22 -16.40 -37.29 9.99
C LEU A 22 -16.50 -35.91 9.30
N VAL A 23 -15.57 -35.67 8.36
CA VAL A 23 -15.69 -34.78 7.18
C VAL A 23 -15.67 -33.27 7.43
N ALA A 24 -14.54 -32.68 7.07
CA ALA A 24 -14.53 -31.57 6.12
C ALA A 24 -13.23 -31.63 5.30
N SER A 25 -13.14 -32.58 4.37
CA SER A 25 -12.41 -32.35 3.12
C SER A 25 -13.16 -31.29 2.32
N ALA A 26 -13.18 -30.06 2.84
CA ALA A 26 -13.25 -28.92 1.96
C ALA A 26 -11.85 -28.83 1.36
N CYS A 27 -11.71 -29.14 0.07
CA CYS A 27 -10.76 -28.43 -0.74
C CYS A 27 -11.11 -26.95 -0.62
N GLY A 28 -10.66 -26.33 0.46
CA GLY A 28 -10.40 -24.91 0.48
C GLY A 28 -9.29 -24.73 -0.54
N HIS A 29 -9.69 -24.60 -1.81
CA HIS A 29 -9.05 -23.61 -2.65
C HIS A 29 -9.24 -22.31 -1.86
N ALA A 30 -8.36 -22.05 -0.88
CA ALA A 30 -7.87 -20.72 -0.70
C ALA A 30 -7.39 -20.37 -2.10
N GLN A 31 -8.24 -19.68 -2.87
CA GLN A 31 -7.86 -19.10 -4.13
C GLN A 31 -6.62 -18.32 -3.76
N ARG A 32 -5.46 -18.88 -4.11
CA ARG A 32 -4.19 -18.21 -4.03
C ARG A 32 -4.48 -16.85 -4.65
N PRO A 33 -4.43 -15.74 -3.89
CA PRO A 33 -4.80 -14.44 -4.45
C PRO A 33 -4.02 -14.34 -5.75
N GLU A 34 -4.72 -14.15 -6.87
CA GLU A 34 -4.08 -14.20 -8.19
C GLU A 34 -3.03 -13.09 -8.19
N ARG A 35 -1.79 -13.44 -7.83
CA ARG A 35 -0.62 -12.54 -7.80
C ARG A 35 -0.14 -12.29 -9.22
N LYS A 36 -1.08 -12.14 -10.15
CA LYS A 36 -0.80 -11.92 -11.55
C LYS A 36 -0.92 -10.43 -11.79
N THR A 37 0.18 -9.85 -12.26
CA THR A 37 0.17 -8.48 -12.77
C THR A 37 -0.45 -8.50 -14.17
N TYR A 38 -1.39 -7.60 -14.45
CA TYR A 38 -2.03 -7.48 -15.76
C TYR A 38 -1.55 -6.23 -16.47
N VAL A 39 -1.21 -6.35 -17.76
CA VAL A 39 -0.79 -5.19 -18.56
C VAL A 39 -2.02 -4.49 -19.12
N VAL A 40 -2.19 -3.22 -18.73
CA VAL A 40 -3.23 -2.32 -19.24
C VAL A 40 -2.77 -1.72 -20.57
N SER A 41 -1.53 -1.20 -20.64
CA SER A 41 -0.99 -0.51 -21.81
C SER A 41 0.53 -0.68 -21.89
N GLU A 42 1.08 -0.69 -23.10
CA GLU A 42 2.53 -0.71 -23.34
C GLU A 42 3.21 0.64 -23.05
N ASP A 43 2.41 1.64 -22.73
CA ASP A 43 2.83 3.01 -22.48
C ASP A 43 1.94 3.64 -21.41
N ALA A 44 2.54 4.24 -20.39
CA ALA A 44 1.89 4.95 -19.31
C ALA A 44 1.69 6.45 -19.59
N ARG A 45 2.14 6.97 -20.75
CA ARG A 45 1.89 8.35 -21.15
C ARG A 45 0.39 8.65 -21.20
N GLY A 46 0.00 9.79 -20.64
CA GLY A 46 -1.40 10.25 -20.62
C GLY A 46 -2.25 9.68 -19.48
N VAL A 47 -1.69 8.91 -18.56
CA VAL A 47 -2.35 8.56 -17.29
C VAL A 47 -2.35 9.79 -16.38
N GLY A 48 -3.48 10.08 -15.73
CA GLY A 48 -3.72 11.27 -14.90
C GLY A 48 -2.46 11.64 -14.11
N THR A 49 -1.92 12.81 -14.45
CA THR A 49 -0.55 13.24 -14.13
C THR A 49 -0.24 13.13 -12.64
N ALA A 50 0.61 12.16 -12.30
CA ALA A 50 1.63 12.33 -11.28
C ALA A 50 2.98 12.25 -12.00
N GLU A 51 3.29 13.29 -12.80
CA GLU A 51 4.66 13.52 -13.29
C GLU A 51 5.53 13.96 -12.11
N GLY A 52 5.82 13.01 -11.22
CA GLY A 52 6.88 13.12 -10.24
C GLY A 52 8.11 12.40 -10.79
N PRO A 53 9.25 13.07 -10.96
CA PRO A 53 10.47 12.42 -11.43
C PRO A 53 10.87 11.32 -10.44
N GLY A 54 11.02 10.10 -10.96
CA GLY A 54 11.44 8.96 -10.19
C GLY A 54 12.77 9.19 -9.48
N THR A 55 12.82 8.88 -8.20
CA THR A 55 14.02 8.41 -7.52
C THR A 55 13.59 7.33 -6.54
N GLY A 56 14.23 6.16 -6.62
CA GLY A 56 14.00 5.05 -5.71
C GLY A 56 14.38 5.45 -4.28
N GLY A 57 13.43 5.31 -3.36
CA GLY A 57 13.61 5.61 -1.94
C GLY A 57 12.29 5.85 -1.22
N SER A 58 11.49 4.79 -1.05
CA SER A 58 10.60 4.51 0.09
C SER A 58 9.80 5.67 0.74
N GLY A 59 8.74 6.13 0.09
CA GLY A 59 7.62 6.82 0.75
C GLY A 59 7.67 8.36 0.78
N ALA A 60 6.52 8.97 1.09
CA ALA A 60 6.33 10.42 1.18
C ALA A 60 7.34 11.09 2.12
N ASP A 61 7.72 10.43 3.21
CA ASP A 61 8.68 10.93 4.20
C ASP A 61 10.09 11.14 3.64
N ALA A 62 10.58 10.21 2.81
CA ALA A 62 11.91 10.31 2.22
C ALA A 62 11.96 11.45 1.20
N TYR A 63 10.94 11.56 0.35
CA TYR A 63 10.81 12.65 -0.61
C TYR A 63 10.68 14.01 0.08
N CYS A 64 9.73 14.15 1.01
CA CYS A 64 9.51 15.39 1.73
C CYS A 64 10.70 15.75 2.64
N GLY A 65 11.42 14.76 3.15
CA GLY A 65 12.67 14.96 3.89
C GLY A 65 13.75 15.64 3.03
N GLU A 66 13.89 15.27 1.76
CA GLU A 66 14.80 15.98 0.83
C GLU A 66 14.32 17.40 0.53
N VAL A 67 13.01 17.62 0.39
CA VAL A 67 12.43 18.97 0.25
C VAL A 67 12.77 19.85 1.46
N GLN A 68 12.66 19.31 2.68
CA GLN A 68 13.00 20.03 3.91
C GLN A 68 14.48 20.42 3.96
N LYS A 69 15.38 19.49 3.63
CA LYS A 69 16.83 19.76 3.58
C LYS A 69 17.15 20.87 2.58
N GLN A 70 16.59 20.80 1.37
CA GLN A 70 16.82 21.81 0.35
C GLN A 70 16.25 23.18 0.75
N CYS A 71 15.08 23.22 1.38
CA CYS A 71 14.51 24.44 1.94
C CYS A 71 15.46 25.07 2.95
N PHE A 72 15.93 24.30 3.92
CA PHE A 72 16.80 24.81 4.98
C PHE A 72 18.12 25.34 4.41
N GLN A 73 18.75 24.59 3.51
CA GLN A 73 19.98 25.00 2.82
C GLN A 73 19.80 26.30 2.01
N LYS A 74 18.63 26.53 1.43
CA LYS A 74 18.33 27.78 0.70
C LYS A 74 18.11 28.94 1.66
N CYS A 75 17.36 28.73 2.74
CA CYS A 75 17.12 29.73 3.77
C CYS A 75 18.42 30.17 4.44
N TRP A 76 19.21 29.21 4.95
CA TRP A 76 20.43 29.47 5.69
C TRP A 76 21.48 30.27 4.92
N ARG A 77 21.57 30.06 3.60
CA ARG A 77 22.52 30.79 2.74
C ARG A 77 22.12 32.24 2.46
N ARG A 78 20.83 32.56 2.49
CA ARG A 78 20.30 33.88 2.14
C ARG A 78 20.36 34.84 3.33
N LYS A 79 20.30 36.14 3.04
CA LYS A 79 20.04 37.14 4.07
C LYS A 79 18.57 36.99 4.49
N PRO A 80 18.25 36.99 5.79
CA PRO A 80 16.87 36.90 6.24
C PRO A 80 16.04 38.06 5.71
N THR A 81 14.77 37.81 5.39
CA THR A 81 13.83 38.84 4.92
C THR A 81 13.33 39.72 6.06
N VAL A 82 13.37 39.21 7.30
CA VAL A 82 12.98 39.97 8.49
C VAL A 82 14.07 41.00 8.79
N GLU A 83 13.67 42.27 8.87
CA GLU A 83 14.56 43.37 9.26
C GLU A 83 15.15 43.09 10.65
N ASP A 84 16.41 43.47 10.84
CA ASP A 84 17.19 43.26 12.07
C ASP A 84 17.52 41.80 12.47
N LEU A 85 17.19 40.81 11.64
CA LEU A 85 17.62 39.44 11.88
C LEU A 85 19.05 39.22 11.37
N GLU A 86 19.97 38.93 12.28
CA GLU A 86 21.37 38.65 11.94
C GLU A 86 21.50 37.30 11.22
N LYS A 87 22.31 37.29 10.15
CA LYS A 87 22.62 36.07 9.41
C LYS A 87 23.39 35.08 10.27
N HIS A 88 23.01 33.82 10.17
CA HIS A 88 23.58 32.70 10.95
C HIS A 88 23.38 32.79 12.47
N SER A 89 22.52 33.70 12.95
CA SER A 89 22.11 33.73 14.36
C SER A 89 21.21 32.55 14.72
N GLU A 90 21.04 32.32 16.02
CA GLU A 90 20.06 31.36 16.52
C GLU A 90 18.64 31.70 16.04
N SER A 91 18.29 32.99 16.01
CA SER A 91 16.99 33.46 15.53
C SER A 91 16.81 33.18 14.03
N HIS A 92 17.86 33.30 13.22
CA HIS A 92 17.84 32.89 11.81
C HIS A 92 17.67 31.37 11.66
N HIS A 93 18.35 30.59 12.50
CA HIS A 93 18.21 29.14 12.48
C HIS A 93 16.76 28.74 12.79
N ARG A 94 16.17 29.29 13.86
CA ARG A 94 14.77 29.04 14.24
C ARG A 94 13.79 29.42 13.13
N LEU A 95 13.99 30.56 12.48
CA LEU A 95 13.18 31.00 11.34
C LEU A 95 13.25 29.97 10.19
N CYS A 96 14.46 29.57 9.79
CA CYS A 96 14.64 28.59 8.73
C CYS A 96 14.04 27.23 9.11
N THR A 97 14.22 26.77 10.35
CA THR A 97 13.63 25.52 10.83
C THR A 97 12.11 25.56 10.79
N SER A 98 11.48 26.63 11.28
CA SER A 98 10.01 26.70 11.32
C SER A 98 9.42 26.75 9.90
N GLN A 99 9.94 27.63 9.04
CA GLN A 99 9.45 27.77 7.66
C GLN A 99 9.61 26.47 6.87
N CYS A 100 10.74 25.79 7.03
CA CYS A 100 10.98 24.55 6.31
C CYS A 100 10.24 23.35 6.90
N LEU A 101 9.91 23.37 8.20
CA LEU A 101 8.99 22.41 8.79
C LEU A 101 7.58 22.58 8.20
N ASP A 102 7.10 23.82 8.02
CA ASP A 102 5.81 24.07 7.39
C ASP A 102 5.78 23.55 5.94
N ALA A 103 6.86 23.78 5.18
CA ALA A 103 7.01 23.24 3.82
C ALA A 103 7.02 21.70 3.79
N PHE A 104 7.69 21.06 4.77
CA PHE A 104 7.66 19.61 4.94
C PHE A 104 6.25 19.09 5.21
N MET A 105 5.56 19.66 6.20
CA MET A 105 4.19 19.24 6.55
C MET A 105 3.21 19.45 5.40
N LYS A 106 3.39 20.52 4.61
CA LYS A 106 2.63 20.72 3.38
C LYS A 106 2.93 19.63 2.35
N CYS A 107 4.20 19.29 2.14
CA CYS A 107 4.59 18.21 1.24
C CYS A 107 3.93 16.88 1.63
N ILE A 108 3.96 16.51 2.92
CA ILE A 108 3.30 15.27 3.40
C ILE A 108 1.80 15.30 3.10
N LYS A 109 1.11 16.38 3.44
CA LYS A 109 -0.33 16.52 3.15
C LYS A 109 -0.64 16.42 1.66
N ASP A 110 0.19 17.02 0.82
CA ASP A 110 0.03 16.97 -0.63
C ASP A 110 0.23 15.52 -1.13
N GLN A 111 1.21 14.77 -0.59
CA GLN A 111 1.39 13.34 -0.89
C GLN A 111 0.20 12.50 -0.43
N GLU A 112 -0.32 12.71 0.78
CA GLU A 112 -1.51 12.02 1.29
C GLU A 112 -2.75 12.32 0.43
N ALA A 113 -2.93 13.56 -0.03
CA ALA A 113 -4.03 13.94 -0.92
C ALA A 113 -3.90 13.27 -2.30
N LEU A 114 -2.67 13.12 -2.80
CA LEU A 114 -2.40 12.35 -4.03
C LEU A 114 -2.74 10.87 -3.82
N GLU A 115 -2.37 10.27 -2.69
CA GLU A 115 -2.75 8.90 -2.35
C GLU A 115 -4.27 8.73 -2.17
N GLN A 116 -4.96 9.70 -1.57
CA GLN A 116 -6.42 9.65 -1.38
C GLN A 116 -7.18 9.85 -2.68
N SER A 117 -6.73 10.75 -3.55
CA SER A 117 -7.34 10.94 -4.88
C SER A 117 -7.08 9.73 -5.77
N ALA A 118 -5.92 9.09 -5.63
CA ALA A 118 -5.63 7.79 -6.20
C ALA A 118 -6.46 6.66 -5.58
N LYS A 119 -7.03 6.78 -4.38
CA LYS A 119 -7.90 5.74 -3.79
C LYS A 119 -9.31 5.68 -4.38
N ARG A 120 -9.63 6.39 -5.48
CA ARG A 120 -10.91 6.20 -6.18
C ARG A 120 -11.05 4.74 -6.61
N GLU A 121 -11.88 3.99 -5.90
CA GLU A 121 -12.06 2.57 -6.16
C GLU A 121 -12.94 2.36 -7.41
N LEU A 122 -12.39 1.70 -8.43
CA LEU A 122 -13.13 1.28 -9.61
C LEU A 122 -13.52 -0.18 -9.45
N ARG A 123 -14.81 -0.50 -9.60
CA ARG A 123 -15.32 -1.88 -9.48
C ARG A 123 -15.72 -2.42 -10.84
N PHE A 124 -15.24 -3.62 -11.16
CA PHE A 124 -15.59 -4.34 -12.37
C PHE A 124 -16.01 -5.78 -12.06
N PRO A 125 -16.98 -6.32 -12.82
CA PRO A 125 -17.41 -7.71 -12.65
C PRO A 125 -16.36 -8.71 -13.15
N ASP A 126 -15.56 -8.34 -14.16
CA ASP A 126 -14.54 -9.20 -14.77
C ASP A 126 -13.30 -8.41 -15.24
N MET A 127 -12.18 -9.11 -15.42
CA MET A 127 -10.90 -8.51 -15.77
C MET A 127 -10.86 -7.98 -17.20
N GLY A 128 -11.60 -8.60 -18.12
CA GLY A 128 -11.69 -8.13 -19.50
C GLY A 128 -12.30 -6.73 -19.57
N GLY A 129 -13.43 -6.55 -18.88
CA GLY A 129 -14.09 -5.26 -18.74
C GLY A 129 -13.23 -4.20 -18.06
N ALA A 130 -12.53 -4.57 -16.97
CA ALA A 130 -11.60 -3.67 -16.28
C ALA A 130 -10.49 -3.16 -17.21
N LEU A 131 -9.83 -4.06 -17.93
CA LEU A 131 -8.74 -3.70 -18.84
C LEU A 131 -9.22 -2.92 -20.06
N ALA A 132 -10.40 -3.23 -20.60
CA ALA A 132 -11.00 -2.47 -21.70
C ALA A 132 -11.29 -1.03 -21.28
N TRP A 133 -11.97 -0.85 -20.14
CA TRP A 133 -12.31 0.47 -19.62
C TRP A 133 -11.06 1.30 -19.29
N LEU A 134 -10.07 0.72 -18.61
CA LEU A 134 -8.82 1.43 -18.29
C LEU A 134 -8.02 1.86 -19.53
N ARG A 135 -8.14 1.13 -20.64
CA ARG A 135 -7.49 1.51 -21.91
C ARG A 135 -8.20 2.66 -22.61
N GLU A 136 -9.52 2.72 -22.50
CA GLU A 136 -10.35 3.76 -23.10
C GLU A 136 -10.32 5.06 -22.27
N HIS A 137 -10.25 4.93 -20.94
CA HIS A 137 -10.31 6.04 -19.99
C HIS A 137 -8.95 6.36 -19.33
N LYS A 138 -7.83 6.15 -20.03
CA LYS A 138 -6.47 6.32 -19.48
C LYS A 138 -6.24 7.66 -18.79
N SER A 139 -6.73 8.75 -19.38
CA SER A 139 -6.58 10.11 -18.85
C SER A 139 -7.44 10.42 -17.63
N GLU A 140 -8.45 9.58 -17.36
CA GLU A 140 -9.37 9.77 -16.24
C GLU A 140 -8.91 9.06 -14.97
N VAL A 141 -7.94 8.15 -15.08
CA VAL A 141 -7.38 7.39 -13.96
C VAL A 141 -6.01 7.88 -13.55
N ALA A 142 -5.79 7.95 -12.24
CA ALA A 142 -4.49 8.30 -11.65
C ALA A 142 -3.72 7.03 -11.26
N LEU A 143 -2.39 7.11 -11.25
CA LEU A 143 -1.58 6.05 -10.63
C LEU A 143 -1.95 5.91 -9.15
N GLY A 144 -1.95 4.68 -8.65
CA GLY A 144 -2.47 4.34 -7.32
C GLY A 144 -3.97 4.00 -7.28
N THR A 145 -4.70 4.19 -8.39
CA THR A 145 -6.11 3.77 -8.53
C THR A 145 -6.33 2.34 -8.09
N VAL A 146 -7.19 2.14 -7.09
CA VAL A 146 -7.62 0.80 -6.66
C VAL A 146 -8.68 0.29 -7.62
N VAL A 147 -8.40 -0.82 -8.28
CA VAL A 147 -9.32 -1.49 -9.21
C VAL A 147 -9.70 -2.82 -8.60
N VAL A 148 -10.97 -2.98 -8.25
CA VAL A 148 -11.52 -4.23 -7.70
C VAL A 148 -12.22 -5.00 -8.80
N VAL A 149 -11.74 -6.21 -9.08
CA VAL A 149 -12.27 -7.10 -10.11
C VAL A 149 -12.74 -8.38 -9.46
N ALA A 150 -14.03 -8.69 -9.57
CA ALA A 150 -14.63 -9.90 -8.98
C ALA A 150 -14.27 -10.11 -7.49
N GLY A 151 -14.13 -9.03 -6.72
CA GLY A 151 -13.76 -9.07 -5.30
C GLY A 151 -12.26 -9.08 -4.99
N VAL A 152 -11.39 -9.06 -6.00
CA VAL A 152 -9.93 -8.98 -5.82
C VAL A 152 -9.45 -7.55 -6.13
N ALA A 153 -8.66 -6.97 -5.23
CA ALA A 153 -8.17 -5.60 -5.37
C ALA A 153 -6.79 -5.54 -6.05
N PHE A 154 -6.65 -4.60 -6.98
CA PHE A 154 -5.43 -4.28 -7.71
C PHE A 154 -5.15 -2.78 -7.60
N THR A 155 -3.90 -2.39 -7.78
CA THR A 155 -3.47 -1.00 -7.87
C THR A 155 -2.94 -0.71 -9.27
N LEU A 156 -3.38 0.38 -9.87
CA LEU A 156 -2.86 0.89 -11.13
C LEU A 156 -1.45 1.48 -10.92
N ALA A 157 -0.43 0.94 -11.58
CA ALA A 157 0.96 1.33 -11.38
C ALA A 157 1.73 1.31 -12.71
N VAL A 158 2.93 1.91 -12.71
CA VAL A 158 3.87 1.85 -13.84
C VAL A 158 4.96 0.83 -13.52
N ALA A 159 5.12 -0.17 -14.39
CA ALA A 159 6.20 -1.13 -14.30
C ALA A 159 7.55 -0.51 -14.72
N PRO A 160 8.70 -1.08 -14.32
CA PRO A 160 10.03 -0.54 -14.68
C PRO A 160 10.30 -0.35 -16.18
N ALA A 161 9.52 -0.99 -17.06
CA ALA A 161 9.58 -0.84 -18.51
C ALA A 161 8.66 0.28 -19.07
N GLY A 162 8.04 1.10 -18.22
CA GLY A 162 7.09 2.14 -18.64
C GLY A 162 5.68 1.63 -18.98
N LEU A 163 5.42 0.34 -18.75
CA LEU A 163 4.12 -0.29 -18.99
C LEU A 163 3.13 0.12 -17.90
N LEU A 164 1.90 0.42 -18.28
CA LEU A 164 0.80 0.60 -17.33
C LEU A 164 0.26 -0.78 -16.94
N VAL A 165 0.24 -1.07 -15.64
CA VAL A 165 -0.13 -2.39 -15.11
C VAL A 165 -1.12 -2.30 -13.94
N LEU A 166 -1.90 -3.36 -13.77
CA LEU A 166 -2.62 -3.65 -12.52
C LEU A 166 -1.76 -4.61 -11.69
N SER A 167 -1.31 -4.15 -10.53
CA SER A 167 -0.58 -4.95 -9.56
C SER A 167 -1.50 -5.38 -8.42
N PRO A 168 -1.54 -6.66 -8.03
CA PRO A 168 -2.33 -7.11 -6.88
C PRO A 168 -1.82 -6.46 -5.58
N ILE A 169 -2.76 -6.16 -4.66
CA ILE A 169 -2.52 -5.60 -3.32
C ILE A 169 -2.17 -6.71 -2.32
#